data_AF-A0A8T2JRP6-F1
#
_entry.id   AF-A0A8T2JRP6-F1
#
_cell.length_a   1.000
_cell.length_b   1.000
_cell.length_c   1.000
_cell.angle_alpha   90.00
_cell.angle_beta   90.00
_cell.angle_gamma   90.00
#
_symmetry.space_group_name_H-M   'P 1'
#
loop_
_entity.id
_entity.type
_entity.pdbx_description
1 polymer ?
#
loop_
_entity_poly.entity_id
_entity_poly.type
_entity_poly.pdbx_seq_one_letter_code
_entity_poly.pdbx_strand_id
1 'polypeptide(L)'
;MRLGSTSLEPVAFRVPRVKKEFFQDDVFPPSRVTWEPALSATDWLRGKDLQQRTINLCPDGMLAVSQAPKEAPGRKILPSSVYLQEKSDEQKKEELLNAMVAKLGNRDDPLPQEAFEGVDEDEWVS
;
A
#
# COMPACT_ATOMS: atom_id res chain seq x y z
N MET A 1 -22.67 30.39 5.64
CA MET A 1 -21.72 31.48 5.95
C MET A 1 -22.52 32.68 6.43
N ARG A 2 -22.35 33.10 7.69
CA ARG A 2 -23.07 34.23 8.30
C ARG A 2 -22.05 35.33 8.58
N LEU A 3 -22.23 36.50 7.99
CA LEU A 3 -21.39 37.67 8.25
C LEU A 3 -21.79 38.27 9.61
N GLY A 4 -20.84 38.40 10.53
CA GLY A 4 -21.01 39.14 11.77
C GLY A 4 -20.55 40.59 11.57
N SER A 5 -21.28 41.56 12.12
CA SER A 5 -20.95 42.99 12.03
C SER A 5 -19.64 43.39 12.74
N THR A 6 -19.10 42.49 13.56
CA THR A 6 -18.00 42.80 14.50
C THR A 6 -16.89 41.75 14.50
N SER A 7 -16.99 40.69 13.68
CA SER A 7 -15.94 39.65 13.59
C SER A 7 -15.66 39.26 12.14
N LEU A 8 -14.37 39.04 11.84
CA LEU A 8 -13.89 38.48 10.59
C LEU A 8 -13.47 37.03 10.84
N GLU A 9 -14.27 36.08 10.37
CA GLU A 9 -13.97 34.65 10.45
C GLU A 9 -13.33 34.18 9.13
N PRO A 10 -12.04 33.82 9.12
CA PRO A 10 -11.38 33.36 7.91
C PRO A 10 -11.87 31.96 7.51
N VAL A 11 -12.22 31.79 6.24
CA VAL A 11 -12.58 30.49 5.67
C VAL A 11 -11.42 29.99 4.82
N ALA A 12 -10.82 28.88 5.23
CA ALA A 12 -9.74 28.24 4.48
C ALA A 12 -10.26 27.05 3.67
N PHE A 13 -9.93 27.03 2.39
CA PHE A 13 -10.10 25.86 1.53
C PHE A 13 -8.79 25.09 1.50
N ARG A 14 -8.86 23.78 1.77
CA ARG A 14 -7.69 22.91 1.81
C ARG A 14 -7.93 21.73 0.89
N VAL A 15 -6.94 21.45 0.04
CA VAL A 15 -6.98 20.26 -0.81
C VAL A 15 -6.30 19.12 -0.04
N PRO A 16 -6.94 17.94 0.09
CA PRO A 16 -6.31 16.78 0.74
C PRO A 16 -5.02 16.38 0.03
N ARG A 17 -3.95 16.09 0.79
CA ARG A 17 -2.63 15.72 0.26
C ARG A 17 -2.00 14.58 1.05
N VAL A 18 -1.41 13.64 0.32
CA VAL A 18 -0.68 12.47 0.86
C VAL A 18 0.76 12.84 1.20
N LYS A 19 1.46 13.49 0.26
CA LYS A 19 2.88 13.85 0.38
C LYS A 19 3.04 15.31 0.78
N LYS A 20 2.87 15.63 2.06
CA LYS A 20 2.93 17.02 2.59
C LYS A 20 4.34 17.60 2.69
N GLU A 21 5.36 16.76 2.54
CA GLU A 21 6.79 17.13 2.61
C GLU A 21 7.29 17.82 1.35
N PHE A 22 6.58 17.67 0.22
CA PHE A 22 6.92 18.28 -1.05
C PHE A 22 6.08 19.54 -1.30
N PHE A 23 6.69 20.52 -1.95
CA PHE A 23 6.01 21.72 -2.41
C PHE A 23 4.97 21.36 -3.47
N GLN A 24 3.73 21.77 -3.27
CA GLN A 24 2.61 21.42 -4.14
C GLN A 24 2.55 22.38 -5.33
N ASP A 25 3.43 22.22 -6.31
CA ASP A 25 3.52 23.07 -7.50
C ASP A 25 2.29 22.96 -8.42
N ASP A 26 1.51 21.90 -8.29
CA ASP A 26 0.19 21.74 -8.91
C ASP A 26 -0.86 22.71 -8.34
N VAL A 27 -0.77 23.04 -7.05
CA VAL A 27 -1.68 23.97 -6.37
C VAL A 27 -1.15 25.40 -6.40
N PHE A 28 0.17 25.56 -6.34
CA PHE A 28 0.86 26.84 -6.28
C PHE A 28 1.69 27.07 -7.56
N PRO A 29 1.04 27.39 -8.70
CA PRO A 29 1.75 27.77 -9.91
C PRO A 29 2.52 29.10 -9.70
N PRO A 30 3.40 29.49 -10.64
CA PRO A 30 4.06 30.80 -10.61
C PRO A 30 3.04 31.92 -10.37
N SER A 31 3.13 32.53 -9.18
CA SER A 31 2.12 33.42 -8.65
C SER A 31 2.43 34.87 -9.00
N ARG A 32 1.39 35.63 -9.37
CA ARG A 32 1.52 37.03 -9.77
C ARG A 32 1.93 37.89 -8.57
N VAL A 33 2.89 38.79 -8.78
CA VAL A 33 3.35 39.77 -7.78
C VAL A 33 2.36 40.92 -7.71
N THR A 34 1.33 40.81 -6.86
CA THR A 34 0.19 41.76 -6.80
C THR A 34 0.53 43.14 -6.30
N TRP A 35 1.65 43.28 -5.59
CA TRP A 35 2.10 44.56 -5.05
C TRP A 35 2.99 45.36 -6.01
N GLU A 36 3.38 44.79 -7.15
CA GLU A 36 4.19 45.50 -8.15
C GLU A 36 3.38 45.84 -9.40
N PRO A 37 3.55 47.04 -9.95
CA PRO A 37 2.92 47.42 -11.21
C PRO A 37 3.54 46.62 -12.36
N ALA A 38 2.70 46.07 -13.24
CA ALA A 38 3.17 45.42 -14.47
C ALA A 38 3.77 46.43 -15.46
N LEU A 39 3.30 47.67 -15.43
CA LEU A 39 3.76 48.75 -16.30
C LEU A 39 3.56 50.14 -15.68
N SER A 40 4.31 51.11 -16.20
CA SER A 40 4.13 52.51 -15.88
C SER A 40 2.88 53.08 -16.57
N ALA A 41 2.27 54.12 -15.99
CA ALA A 41 1.11 54.79 -16.59
C ALA A 41 1.42 55.35 -18.00
N THR A 42 2.63 55.88 -18.20
CA THR A 42 3.08 56.40 -19.51
C THR A 42 3.20 55.30 -20.56
N ASP A 43 3.64 54.11 -20.16
CA ASP A 43 3.76 52.97 -21.06
C ASP A 43 2.39 52.41 -21.45
N TRP A 44 1.45 52.37 -20.49
CA TRP A 44 0.07 51.95 -20.75
C TRP A 44 -0.63 52.90 -21.71
N LEU A 45 -0.50 54.21 -21.51
CA LEU A 45 -1.06 55.24 -22.41
C LEU A 45 -0.46 55.20 -23.82
N ARG A 46 0.77 54.68 -23.96
CA ARG A 46 1.40 54.42 -25.27
C ARG A 46 0.94 53.12 -25.93
N GLY A 47 -0.03 52.42 -25.32
CA GLY A 47 -0.60 51.17 -25.84
C GLY A 47 0.26 49.93 -25.57
N LYS A 48 1.22 49.99 -24.65
CA LYS A 48 1.97 48.78 -24.26
C LYS A 48 1.10 47.90 -23.36
N ASP A 49 1.13 46.60 -23.63
CA ASP A 49 0.51 45.57 -22.80
C ASP A 49 1.60 44.66 -22.22
N LEU A 50 1.81 44.77 -20.91
CA LEU A 50 2.79 43.97 -20.18
C LEU A 50 2.08 43.10 -19.16
N GLN A 51 2.45 41.82 -19.15
CA GLN A 51 1.96 40.89 -18.15
C GLN A 51 2.68 41.12 -16.82
N GLN A 52 1.93 40.92 -15.75
CA GLN A 52 2.44 41.07 -14.40
C GLN A 52 3.53 40.04 -14.09
N ARG A 53 4.58 40.48 -13.40
CA ARG A 53 5.67 39.60 -12.98
C ARG A 53 5.13 38.46 -12.13
N THR A 54 5.67 37.27 -12.32
CA THR A 54 5.37 36.09 -11.50
C THR A 54 6.59 35.68 -10.68
N ILE A 55 6.34 35.06 -9.53
CA ILE A 55 7.36 34.49 -8.65
C ILE A 55 7.00 33.06 -8.27
N ASN A 56 8.02 32.25 -7.99
CA ASN A 56 7.81 30.93 -7.42
C ASN A 56 7.63 31.06 -5.90
N LEU A 57 6.58 30.44 -5.36
CA LEU A 57 6.29 30.42 -3.92
C LEU A 57 6.93 29.22 -3.21
N CYS A 58 7.76 28.45 -3.91
CA CYS A 58 8.49 27.33 -3.33
C CYS A 58 9.49 27.84 -2.28
N PRO A 59 9.42 27.35 -1.03
CA PRO A 59 10.42 27.67 -0.02
C PRO A 59 11.82 27.17 -0.39
N ASP A 60 12.86 27.87 0.07
CA ASP A 60 14.25 27.47 -0.13
C ASP A 60 14.51 26.10 0.52
N GLY A 61 15.08 25.17 -0.25
CA GLY A 61 15.38 23.81 0.18
C GLY A 61 14.22 22.81 0.11
N MET A 62 13.03 23.23 -0.33
CA MET A 62 11.89 22.34 -0.53
C MET A 62 11.85 21.80 -1.98
N LEU A 63 11.55 20.51 -2.15
CA LEU A 63 11.41 19.90 -3.48
C LEU A 63 9.95 19.95 -3.95
N ALA A 64 9.73 20.25 -5.22
CA ALA A 64 8.39 20.22 -5.84
C ALA A 64 7.85 18.79 -5.96
N VAL A 65 6.53 18.62 -5.82
CA VAL A 65 5.87 17.32 -5.89
C VAL A 65 5.99 16.71 -7.29
N SER A 66 6.03 17.54 -8.33
CA SER A 66 6.34 17.09 -9.70
C SER A 66 7.72 16.45 -9.86
N GLN A 67 8.67 16.79 -8.98
CA GLN A 67 10.03 16.24 -8.96
C GLN A 67 10.19 15.08 -7.97
N ALA A 68 9.16 14.80 -7.17
CA ALA A 68 9.21 13.71 -6.20
C ALA A 68 9.35 12.36 -6.91
N PRO A 69 10.14 11.42 -6.35
CA PRO A 69 10.21 10.06 -6.88
C PRO A 69 8.81 9.45 -6.95
N LYS A 70 8.44 8.96 -8.14
CA LYS A 70 7.20 8.20 -8.31
C LYS A 70 7.31 6.96 -7.42
N GLU A 71 6.36 6.80 -6.49
CA GLU A 71 6.30 5.60 -5.67
C GLU A 71 6.16 4.39 -6.58
N ALA A 72 7.00 3.38 -6.33
CA ALA A 72 6.87 2.09 -7.00
C ALA A 72 5.43 1.59 -6.78
N PRO A 73 4.80 0.98 -7.81
CA PRO A 73 3.45 0.45 -7.65
C PRO A 73 3.42 -0.45 -6.42
N GLY A 74 2.55 -0.10 -5.46
CA GLY A 74 2.41 -0.82 -4.20
C GLY A 74 2.24 -2.31 -4.48
N ARG A 75 2.82 -3.15 -3.61
CA ARG A 75 2.72 -4.62 -3.71
C ARG A 75 1.28 -4.99 -4.02
N LYS A 76 1.07 -5.59 -5.20
CA LYS A 76 -0.23 -6.17 -5.57
C LYS A 76 -0.61 -7.11 -4.45
N ILE A 77 -1.67 -6.78 -3.71
CA ILE A 77 -2.23 -7.68 -2.71
C ILE A 77 -2.64 -8.92 -3.48
N LEU A 78 -1.95 -10.03 -3.25
CA LEU A 78 -2.27 -11.30 -3.88
C LEU A 78 -3.70 -11.66 -3.48
N PRO A 79 -4.54 -12.11 -4.44
CA PRO A 79 -5.94 -12.41 -4.15
C PRO A 79 -6.03 -13.46 -3.04
N SER A 80 -7.11 -13.42 -2.25
CA SER A 80 -7.34 -14.37 -1.14
C SER A 80 -7.27 -15.83 -1.57
N SER A 81 -7.52 -16.13 -2.85
CA SER A 81 -7.35 -17.45 -3.46
C SER A 81 -5.93 -18.00 -3.40
N VAL A 82 -4.91 -17.14 -3.31
CA VAL A 82 -3.51 -17.57 -3.16
C VAL A 82 -3.22 -18.03 -1.72
N TYR A 83 -3.94 -17.49 -0.74
CA TYR A 83 -3.80 -17.88 0.67
C TYR A 83 -4.77 -18.99 1.08
N LEU A 84 -5.91 -19.10 0.40
CA LEU A 84 -6.93 -20.14 0.56
C LEU A 84 -6.74 -21.29 -0.43
N GLN A 85 -5.53 -21.53 -0.93
CA GLN A 85 -5.24 -22.76 -1.67
C GLN A 85 -5.46 -23.95 -0.73
N GLU A 86 -6.67 -24.48 -0.75
CA GLU A 86 -6.99 -25.74 -0.08
C GLU A 86 -6.09 -26.80 -0.67
N LYS A 87 -5.21 -27.36 0.17
CA LYS A 87 -4.42 -28.53 -0.22
C LYS A 87 -5.38 -29.59 -0.75
N SER A 88 -5.05 -30.16 -1.91
CA SER A 88 -5.79 -31.29 -2.47
C SER A 88 -5.90 -32.41 -1.44
N ASP A 89 -6.95 -33.21 -1.49
CA ASP A 89 -7.12 -34.35 -0.59
C ASP A 89 -5.92 -35.30 -0.63
N GLU A 90 -5.25 -35.40 -1.78
CA GLU A 90 -3.99 -36.12 -1.96
C GLU A 90 -2.84 -35.54 -1.12
N GLN A 91 -2.69 -34.21 -1.10
CA GLN A 91 -1.64 -33.55 -0.32
C GLN A 91 -1.90 -33.64 1.19
N LYS A 92 -3.17 -33.56 1.61
CA LYS A 92 -3.56 -33.78 3.01
C LYS A 92 -3.29 -35.22 3.42
N LYS A 93 -3.56 -36.19 2.55
CA LYS A 93 -3.26 -37.61 2.78
C LYS A 93 -1.77 -37.83 2.93
N GLU A 94 -0.94 -37.29 2.03
CA GLU A 94 0.52 -37.41 2.13
C GLU A 94 1.07 -36.78 3.41
N GLU A 95 0.58 -35.61 3.80
CA GLU A 95 1.01 -34.92 5.03
C GLU A 95 0.60 -35.72 6.28
N LEU A 96 -0.59 -36.33 6.26
CA LEU A 96 -1.07 -37.20 7.35
C LEU A 96 -0.26 -38.49 7.44
N LEU A 97 0.06 -39.12 6.31
CA LEU A 97 0.93 -40.29 6.24
C LEU A 97 2.32 -39.96 6.75
N ASN A 98 2.89 -38.83 6.32
CA ASN A 98 4.19 -38.38 6.77
C ASN A 98 4.20 -38.09 8.28
N ALA A 99 3.12 -37.51 8.82
CA ALA A 99 2.96 -37.30 10.25
C ALA A 99 2.85 -38.63 11.03
N MET A 100 2.11 -39.62 10.53
CA MET A 100 2.01 -40.94 11.15
C MET A 100 3.38 -41.65 11.17
N VAL A 101 4.12 -41.60 10.06
CA VAL A 101 5.47 -42.17 9.95
C VAL A 101 6.42 -41.47 10.92
N ALA A 102 6.41 -40.14 10.96
CA ALA A 102 7.25 -39.37 11.88
C ALA A 102 6.91 -39.63 13.36
N LYS A 103 5.63 -39.86 13.68
CA LYS A 103 5.17 -40.10 15.06
C LYS A 103 5.39 -41.54 15.53
N LEU A 104 5.27 -42.53 14.65
CA LEU A 104 5.56 -43.92 15.04
C LEU A 104 7.06 -44.22 15.02
N GLY A 105 7.84 -43.53 14.19
CA GLY A 105 9.24 -43.90 13.91
C GLY A 105 9.31 -45.28 13.21
N ASN A 106 10.45 -45.61 12.62
CA ASN A 106 10.70 -46.98 12.15
C ASN A 106 10.87 -47.88 13.38
N ARG A 107 9.75 -48.41 13.90
CA ARG A 107 9.79 -49.47 14.91
C ARG A 107 10.02 -50.79 14.18
N ASP A 108 11.28 -51.23 14.19
CA ASP A 108 11.69 -52.56 13.71
C ASP A 108 11.48 -53.66 14.79
N ASP A 109 10.73 -53.37 15.85
CA ASP A 109 10.37 -54.37 16.86
C ASP A 109 9.39 -55.38 16.22
N PRO A 110 9.68 -56.70 16.28
CA PRO A 110 8.78 -57.72 15.78
C PRO A 110 7.42 -57.60 16.48
N LEU A 111 6.34 -57.73 15.70
CA LEU A 111 5.00 -57.61 16.25
C LEU A 111 4.80 -58.71 17.32
N PRO A 112 4.17 -58.41 18.46
CA PRO A 112 3.92 -59.42 19.50
C PRO A 112 3.15 -60.66 19.01
N GLN A 113 2.43 -60.52 17.90
CA GLN A 113 1.66 -61.59 17.23
C GLN A 113 2.56 -62.58 16.49
N GLU A 114 3.77 -62.17 16.09
CA GLU A 114 4.77 -63.04 15.46
C GLU A 114 5.45 -63.97 16.48
N ALA A 115 5.35 -63.64 17.78
CA ALA A 115 5.87 -64.46 18.88
C ALA A 115 4.87 -65.52 19.38
N PHE A 116 3.63 -65.49 18.90
CA PHE A 116 2.61 -66.45 19.29
C PHE A 116 2.40 -67.46 18.17
N GLU A 117 2.75 -68.72 18.44
CA GLU A 117 2.43 -69.83 17.54
C GLU A 117 0.90 -69.90 17.44
N GLY A 118 0.37 -69.78 16.21
CA GLY A 118 -1.06 -69.84 15.96
C GLY A 118 -1.63 -71.17 16.44
N VAL A 119 -2.93 -71.16 16.73
CA VAL A 119 -3.66 -72.40 17.05
C VAL A 119 -3.67 -73.27 15.80
N ASP A 120 -3.22 -74.52 15.90
CA ASP A 120 -3.13 -75.48 14.78
C ASP A 120 -4.48 -75.57 14.04
N GLU A 121 -4.44 -75.67 12.70
CA GLU A 121 -5.66 -75.72 11.86
C GLU A 121 -6.64 -76.83 12.28
N ASP A 122 -6.13 -77.91 12.90
CA ASP A 122 -6.92 -79.04 13.41
C ASP A 122 -7.82 -78.67 14.60
N GLU A 123 -7.49 -77.64 15.38
CA GLU A 123 -8.27 -77.19 16.54
C GLU A 123 -9.49 -76.32 16.12
N TRP A 124 -9.50 -75.81 14.89
CA TRP A 124 -10.56 -74.95 14.34
C TRP A 124 -11.73 -75.72 13.72
N VAL A 125 -11.63 -77.04 13.57
CA VAL A 125 -12.62 -77.88 12.85
C VAL A 125 -13.47 -78.76 13.79
N SER A 126 -13.50 -78.48 15.09
CA SER A 126 -14.39 -79.19 16.04
C SER A 126 -15.70 -78.47 16.34
#